data_AF-A0A085G228-F1
#
_entry.id   AF-A0A085G228-F1
#
_cell.length_a   1.000
_cell.length_b   1.000
_cell.length_c   1.000
_cell.angle_alpha   90.00
_cell.angle_beta   90.00
_cell.angle_gamma   90.00
#
_symmetry.space_group_name_H-M   'P 1'
#
loop_
_entity.id
_entity.type
_entity.pdbx_description
1 polymer ?
#
loop_
_entity_poly.entity_id
_entity_poly.type
_entity_poly.pdbx_seq_one_letter_code
_entity_poly.pdbx_strand_id
1 'polypeptide(L)'
;MKIKGLSLVMMVSLLTVSGCSRSQETPTQVIYRFDDHRYLELKGWYCQGALYYVDPIRGIRSEVASQFYRAFADKYVHPSERYIAIPSWDPDAFAVSKDYGRTWRNAQYASNTNTVEPSKTRRPTRQNMLSFTVVNDQGFLLTRQGNLYMSSKPFDDPRVMPGGPGVDYVDMDGEKQNIAPGSAGPGWGLEYIAIKAIGGLTAELLTNWQDMPTSVPEVKNYKGWSRMQCDPSKGLR
;
A
#
# COMPACT_ATOMS: atom_id res chain seq x y z
N MET A 1 52.88 17.40 73.69
CA MET A 1 52.65 15.96 73.93
C MET A 1 51.79 15.43 72.78
N LYS A 2 52.32 14.47 71.98
CA LYS A 2 51.65 13.53 71.04
C LYS A 2 50.72 14.15 69.97
N ILE A 3 51.25 14.60 68.82
CA ILE A 3 51.45 13.87 67.53
C ILE A 3 50.21 13.10 67.00
N LYS A 4 49.64 13.57 65.87
CA LYS A 4 49.53 12.91 64.54
C LYS A 4 48.22 13.31 63.84
N GLY A 5 48.34 14.28 62.93
CA GLY A 5 47.39 14.45 61.84
C GLY A 5 47.57 13.31 60.84
N LEU A 6 46.49 12.63 60.49
CA LEU A 6 46.45 11.65 59.42
C LEU A 6 45.49 12.21 58.36
N SER A 7 46.05 12.88 57.36
CA SER A 7 45.30 13.31 56.17
C SER A 7 45.23 12.12 55.21
N LEU A 8 44.02 11.55 55.06
CA LEU A 8 43.75 10.48 54.11
C LEU A 8 43.43 11.12 52.76
N VAL A 9 44.42 11.21 51.88
CA VAL A 9 44.23 11.61 50.48
C VAL A 9 43.57 10.45 49.75
N MET A 10 42.27 10.56 49.46
CA MET A 10 41.54 9.58 48.65
C MET A 10 41.46 10.11 47.21
N MET A 11 42.36 9.60 46.35
CA MET A 11 42.46 9.96 44.94
C MET A 11 41.46 9.12 44.14
N VAL A 12 40.23 9.62 43.99
CA VAL A 12 39.20 9.00 43.13
C VAL A 12 39.53 9.34 41.68
N SER A 13 40.15 8.39 40.97
CA SER A 13 40.35 8.47 39.53
C SER A 13 39.03 8.13 38.82
N LEU A 14 38.26 9.15 38.47
CA LEU A 14 37.07 9.02 37.61
C LEU A 14 37.52 8.87 36.14
N LEU A 15 37.57 7.64 35.65
CA LEU A 15 37.55 7.34 34.22
C LEU A 15 36.15 7.63 33.67
N THR A 16 35.94 8.85 33.16
CA THR A 16 34.74 9.20 32.38
C THR A 16 35.05 8.99 30.89
N VAL A 17 34.83 7.77 30.40
CA VAL A 17 34.74 7.53 28.96
C VAL A 17 33.31 7.87 28.54
N SER A 18 33.04 9.16 28.39
CA SER A 18 31.83 9.65 27.73
C SER A 18 32.02 9.52 26.22
N GLY A 19 31.91 8.30 25.70
CA GLY A 19 31.71 8.09 24.27
C GLY A 19 30.36 8.67 23.89
N CYS A 20 30.34 9.90 23.39
CA CYS A 20 29.17 10.47 22.75
C CYS A 20 28.89 9.69 21.45
N SER A 21 28.19 8.57 21.57
CA SER A 21 27.56 7.91 20.43
C SER A 21 26.47 8.86 19.93
N ARG A 22 26.79 9.72 18.95
CA ARG A 22 25.81 10.54 18.24
C ARG A 22 24.70 9.60 17.76
N SER A 23 23.46 9.80 18.21
CA SER A 23 22.32 9.00 17.77
C SER A 23 22.29 9.04 16.25
N GLN A 24 22.43 7.89 15.63
CA GLN A 24 22.52 7.81 14.19
C GLN A 24 21.17 8.19 13.58
N GLU A 25 21.15 9.22 12.73
CA GLU A 25 19.93 9.60 12.03
C GLU A 25 19.42 8.42 11.19
N THR A 26 18.12 8.16 11.27
CA THR A 26 17.49 7.09 10.50
C THR A 26 17.68 7.36 9.00
N PRO A 27 18.31 6.44 8.24
CA PRO A 27 18.64 6.69 6.86
C PRO A 27 17.37 6.79 6.02
N THR A 28 17.41 7.66 5.01
CA THR A 28 16.34 7.83 4.02
C THR A 28 16.89 7.49 2.64
N GLN A 29 16.09 6.80 1.84
CA GLN A 29 16.43 6.46 0.46
C GLN A 29 15.17 6.47 -0.42
N VAL A 30 15.34 6.89 -1.68
CA VAL A 30 14.29 6.75 -2.70
C VAL A 30 14.25 5.29 -3.12
N ILE A 31 13.12 4.63 -2.90
CA ILE A 31 12.94 3.20 -3.23
C ILE A 31 12.14 2.97 -4.50
N TYR A 32 11.48 4.00 -5.02
CA TYR A 32 10.69 3.91 -6.24
C TYR A 32 10.49 5.29 -6.85
N ARG A 33 10.48 5.36 -8.18
CA ARG A 33 10.10 6.55 -8.95
C ARG A 33 8.93 6.21 -9.85
N PHE A 34 7.85 6.99 -9.75
CA PHE A 34 6.71 6.87 -10.68
C PHE A 34 7.04 7.55 -12.01
N ASP A 35 7.82 8.62 -11.95
CA ASP A 35 8.36 9.40 -13.07
C ASP A 35 9.55 10.26 -12.59
N ASP A 36 9.81 11.39 -13.23
CA ASP A 36 10.91 12.30 -12.93
C ASP A 36 10.75 13.05 -11.60
N HIS A 37 9.52 13.34 -11.17
CA HIS A 37 9.24 14.18 -10.01
C HIS A 37 8.56 13.43 -8.87
N ARG A 38 7.76 12.38 -9.13
CA ARG A 38 7.05 11.61 -8.09
C ARG A 38 7.85 10.40 -7.64
N TYR A 39 7.99 10.22 -6.33
CA TYR A 39 8.78 9.11 -5.78
C TYR A 39 8.36 8.68 -4.38
N LEU A 40 8.85 7.50 -3.98
CA LEU A 40 8.68 6.95 -2.63
C LEU A 40 9.99 7.03 -1.86
N GLU A 41 9.94 7.61 -0.65
CA GLU A 41 11.04 7.64 0.31
C GLU A 41 10.81 6.62 1.42
N LEU A 42 11.75 5.69 1.58
CA LEU A 42 11.81 4.82 2.75
C LEU A 42 12.75 5.42 3.78
N LYS A 43 12.24 5.69 4.98
CA LYS A 43 13.02 6.09 6.14
C LYS A 43 13.05 4.94 7.15
N GLY A 44 14.19 4.24 7.23
CA GLY A 44 14.34 3.06 8.07
C GLY A 44 15.60 2.27 7.77
N TRP A 45 15.72 1.10 8.40
CA TRP A 45 16.92 0.26 8.37
C TRP A 45 16.64 -1.05 7.65
N TYR A 46 17.65 -1.64 7.01
CA TYR A 46 17.55 -2.97 6.37
C TYR A 46 16.33 -3.11 5.44
N CYS A 47 16.01 -2.07 4.69
CA CYS A 47 14.85 -2.02 3.79
C CYS A 47 13.48 -2.17 4.47
N GLN A 48 13.38 -1.75 5.74
CA GLN A 48 12.14 -1.69 6.48
C GLN A 48 12.01 -0.37 7.24
N GLY A 49 10.86 0.31 7.16
CA GLY A 49 10.69 1.60 7.82
C GLY A 49 9.38 2.33 7.55
N ALA A 50 9.39 3.63 7.81
CA ALA A 50 8.30 4.54 7.42
C ALA A 50 8.40 4.85 5.93
N LEU A 51 7.26 4.95 5.25
CA LEU A 51 7.17 5.26 3.82
C LEU A 51 6.49 6.60 3.60
N TYR A 52 7.10 7.44 2.78
CA TYR A 52 6.53 8.72 2.34
C TYR A 52 6.38 8.74 0.82
N TYR A 53 5.28 9.33 0.36
CA TYR A 53 5.10 9.71 -1.03
C TYR A 53 5.45 11.19 -1.18
N VAL A 54 6.17 11.51 -2.25
CA VAL A 54 6.64 12.86 -2.54
C VAL A 54 6.32 13.22 -3.98
N ASP A 55 5.68 14.38 -4.15
CA ASP A 55 5.44 15.05 -5.43
C ASP A 55 5.78 16.54 -5.25
N PRO A 56 7.00 16.97 -5.62
CA PRO A 56 7.43 18.35 -5.49
C PRO A 56 6.64 19.32 -6.37
N ILE A 57 6.17 18.89 -7.55
CA ILE A 57 5.41 19.74 -8.47
C ILE A 57 4.06 20.12 -7.85
N ARG A 58 3.43 19.19 -7.14
CA ARG A 58 2.19 19.42 -6.41
C ARG A 58 2.38 19.91 -4.97
N GLY A 59 3.63 20.03 -4.50
CA GLY A 59 3.93 20.39 -3.12
C GLY A 59 3.46 19.34 -2.09
N ILE A 60 3.43 18.07 -2.47
CA ILE A 60 2.93 16.98 -1.62
C ILE A 60 4.12 16.23 -1.01
N ARG A 61 4.10 16.08 0.31
CA ARG A 61 4.86 15.06 1.04
C ARG A 61 3.94 14.45 2.10
N SER A 62 3.52 13.22 1.88
CA SER A 62 2.52 12.55 2.73
C SER A 62 3.06 11.24 3.29
N GLU A 63 2.72 10.93 4.53
CA GLU A 63 3.03 9.62 5.11
C GLU A 63 2.08 8.55 4.56
N VAL A 64 2.64 7.52 3.94
CA VAL A 64 1.91 6.35 3.42
C VAL A 64 1.81 5.25 4.48
N ALA A 65 2.91 5.03 5.21
CA ALA A 65 3.00 4.09 6.30
C ALA A 65 3.95 4.64 7.37
N SER A 66 3.53 4.59 8.63
CA SER A 66 4.31 5.14 9.75
C SER A 66 5.53 4.30 10.12
N GLN A 67 5.53 3.00 9.79
CA GLN A 67 6.61 2.06 10.09
C GLN A 67 6.41 0.71 9.37
N PHE A 68 7.42 -0.17 9.45
CA PHE A 68 7.41 -1.56 8.98
C PHE A 68 7.11 -1.79 7.50
N TYR A 69 7.01 -0.74 6.69
CA TYR A 69 6.87 -0.88 5.26
C TYR A 69 8.11 -1.57 4.69
N ARG A 70 7.85 -2.55 3.82
CA ARG A 70 8.85 -3.25 3.01
C ARG A 70 8.42 -3.18 1.55
N ALA A 71 9.38 -2.94 0.67
CA ALA A 71 9.16 -2.80 -0.75
C ALA A 71 8.49 -4.04 -1.36
N PHE A 72 7.59 -3.83 -2.32
CA PHE A 72 7.05 -4.91 -3.13
C PHE A 72 8.16 -5.52 -4.00
N ALA A 73 8.21 -6.86 -4.03
CA ALA A 73 9.29 -7.60 -4.67
C ALA A 73 9.15 -7.70 -6.20
N ASP A 74 7.91 -7.68 -6.68
CA ASP A 74 7.58 -7.99 -8.06
C ASP A 74 7.51 -6.74 -8.95
N LYS A 75 7.20 -6.95 -10.24
CA LYS A 75 7.10 -5.84 -11.20
C LYS A 75 6.02 -4.87 -10.73
N TYR A 76 6.35 -3.59 -10.65
CA TYR A 76 5.44 -2.52 -10.25
C TYR A 76 5.52 -1.40 -11.28
N VAL A 77 4.39 -1.10 -11.92
CA VAL A 77 4.27 -0.06 -12.96
C VAL A 77 3.10 0.85 -12.61
N HIS A 78 3.34 2.15 -12.50
CA HIS A 78 2.33 3.06 -11.97
C HIS A 78 2.36 4.41 -12.68
N PRO A 79 1.75 4.51 -13.88
CA PRO A 79 1.57 5.79 -14.58
C PRO A 79 0.48 6.70 -13.98
N SER A 80 -0.56 6.16 -13.34
CA SER A 80 -1.70 6.97 -12.86
C SER A 80 -1.27 8.07 -11.87
N GLU A 81 -1.93 9.22 -11.93
CA GLU A 81 -1.59 10.36 -11.06
C GLU A 81 -2.62 10.58 -9.95
N ARG A 82 -3.92 10.55 -10.29
CA ARG A 82 -4.99 10.80 -9.33
C ARG A 82 -5.15 9.63 -8.36
N TYR A 83 -5.18 8.42 -8.90
CA TYR A 83 -5.28 7.19 -8.13
C TYR A 83 -3.91 6.55 -7.96
N ILE A 84 -3.47 6.49 -6.70
CA ILE A 84 -2.21 5.86 -6.32
C ILE A 84 -2.53 4.64 -5.47
N ALA A 85 -1.90 3.50 -5.76
CA ALA A 85 -2.04 2.28 -4.98
C ALA A 85 -0.65 1.69 -4.80
N ILE A 86 -0.25 1.49 -3.54
CA ILE A 86 1.10 1.05 -3.18
C ILE A 86 0.98 -0.31 -2.47
N PRO A 87 1.48 -1.39 -3.08
CA PRO A 87 1.60 -2.69 -2.43
C PRO A 87 2.81 -2.71 -1.49
N SER A 88 2.76 -3.56 -0.45
CA SER A 88 3.91 -3.88 0.40
C SER A 88 4.49 -5.25 0.03
N TRP A 89 5.50 -5.71 0.76
CA TRP A 89 6.18 -7.00 0.54
C TRP A 89 5.27 -8.25 0.56
N ASP A 90 4.31 -8.30 1.47
CA ASP A 90 3.26 -9.33 1.54
C ASP A 90 1.94 -8.58 1.73
N PRO A 91 1.34 -8.09 0.63
CA PRO A 91 0.22 -7.18 0.72
C PRO A 91 -1.02 -7.97 1.16
N ASP A 92 -1.35 -7.86 2.45
CA ASP A 92 -2.69 -8.08 2.99
C ASP A 92 -3.67 -6.97 2.55
N ALA A 93 -3.13 -5.79 2.26
CA ALA A 93 -3.84 -4.59 1.86
C ALA A 93 -2.93 -3.71 0.98
N PHE A 94 -3.51 -2.68 0.38
CA PHE A 94 -2.81 -1.67 -0.42
C PHE A 94 -3.03 -0.30 0.21
N ALA A 95 -1.98 0.52 0.30
CA ALA A 95 -2.15 1.93 0.63
C ALA A 95 -2.62 2.66 -0.62
N VAL A 96 -3.82 3.24 -0.57
CA VAL A 96 -4.49 3.87 -1.70
C VAL A 96 -4.75 5.34 -1.44
N SER A 97 -4.39 6.18 -2.41
CA SER A 97 -4.80 7.57 -2.50
C SER A 97 -5.69 7.76 -3.73
N LYS A 98 -6.71 8.61 -3.60
CA LYS A 98 -7.60 9.01 -4.70
C LYS A 98 -7.48 10.49 -5.05
N ASP A 99 -6.51 11.17 -4.46
CA ASP A 99 -6.36 12.63 -4.42
C ASP A 99 -4.92 13.08 -4.67
N TYR A 100 -4.23 12.36 -5.57
CA TYR A 100 -2.84 12.64 -6.00
C TYR A 100 -1.79 12.42 -4.91
N GLY A 101 -2.06 11.53 -3.95
CA GLY A 101 -1.18 11.22 -2.83
C GLY A 101 -1.35 12.14 -1.62
N ARG A 102 -2.42 12.94 -1.52
CA ARG A 102 -2.62 13.81 -0.35
C ARG A 102 -3.08 13.02 0.88
N THR A 103 -4.02 12.10 0.69
CA THR A 103 -4.54 11.24 1.76
C THR A 103 -4.46 9.77 1.37
N TRP A 104 -4.32 8.92 2.39
CA TRP A 104 -4.11 7.48 2.24
C TRP A 104 -5.17 6.70 3.00
N ARG A 105 -5.66 5.64 2.36
CA ARG A 105 -6.62 4.68 2.93
C ARG A 105 -6.16 3.27 2.62
N ASN A 106 -6.56 2.31 3.45
CA ASN A 106 -6.31 0.90 3.16
C ASN A 106 -7.38 0.38 2.19
N ALA A 107 -6.93 -0.17 1.07
CA ALA A 107 -7.74 -1.03 0.21
C ALA A 107 -7.48 -2.50 0.56
N GLN A 108 -8.51 -3.32 0.49
CA GLN A 108 -8.46 -4.73 0.90
C GLN A 108 -8.86 -5.66 -0.24
N TYR A 109 -8.52 -6.94 -0.13
CA TYR A 109 -9.14 -7.96 -0.99
C TYR A 109 -10.58 -8.20 -0.56
N ALA A 110 -11.45 -8.52 -1.51
CA ALA A 110 -12.83 -8.86 -1.21
C ALA A 110 -12.94 -10.00 -0.20
N SER A 111 -14.00 -9.94 0.61
CA SER A 111 -14.24 -10.83 1.74
C SER A 111 -14.94 -12.14 1.38
N ASN A 112 -15.14 -12.45 0.09
CA ASN A 112 -15.89 -13.63 -0.35
C ASN A 112 -15.27 -14.98 0.02
N THR A 113 -16.10 -16.02 0.00
CA THR A 113 -15.68 -17.43 0.13
C THR A 113 -15.23 -18.03 -1.20
N ASN A 114 -15.67 -17.43 -2.31
CA ASN A 114 -15.24 -17.78 -3.67
C ASN A 114 -13.83 -17.23 -3.89
N THR A 115 -12.84 -18.12 -4.02
CA THR A 115 -11.46 -17.72 -4.29
C THR A 115 -10.87 -18.51 -5.45
N VAL A 116 -10.01 -17.83 -6.19
CA VAL A 116 -9.22 -18.38 -7.29
C VAL A 116 -7.86 -18.92 -6.83
N GLU A 117 -7.54 -18.78 -5.54
CA GLU A 117 -6.23 -19.15 -4.99
C GLU A 117 -6.21 -20.61 -4.49
N PRO A 118 -5.18 -21.41 -4.83
CA PRO A 118 -5.11 -22.81 -4.42
C PRO A 118 -5.11 -23.04 -2.91
N SER A 119 -4.56 -22.08 -2.16
CA SER A 119 -4.55 -22.08 -0.68
C SER A 119 -5.93 -21.80 -0.08
N LYS A 120 -6.97 -21.57 -0.90
CA LYS A 120 -8.31 -21.15 -0.48
C LYS A 120 -8.32 -19.87 0.37
N THR A 121 -7.28 -19.05 0.23
CA THR A 121 -7.19 -17.72 0.83
C THR A 121 -7.87 -16.70 -0.07
N ARG A 122 -8.38 -15.60 0.49
CA ARG A 122 -9.04 -14.51 -0.27
C ARG A 122 -8.09 -13.67 -1.11
N ARG A 123 -6.79 -13.81 -0.87
CA ARG A 123 -5.71 -13.07 -1.52
C ARG A 123 -4.63 -14.03 -2.00
N PRO A 124 -3.85 -13.64 -3.03
CA PRO A 124 -2.71 -14.41 -3.44
C PRO A 124 -1.62 -14.39 -2.37
N THR A 125 -0.87 -15.46 -2.31
CA THR A 125 0.37 -15.48 -1.51
C THR A 125 1.41 -14.60 -2.19
N ARG A 126 2.37 -14.08 -1.42
CA ARG A 126 3.51 -13.34 -1.96
C ARG A 126 4.19 -14.08 -3.12
N GLN A 127 4.40 -15.39 -2.98
CA GLN A 127 5.07 -16.21 -3.99
C GLN A 127 4.27 -16.28 -5.30
N ASN A 128 2.94 -16.15 -5.22
CA ASN A 128 2.05 -16.17 -6.39
C ASN A 128 1.89 -14.79 -7.05
N MET A 129 2.37 -13.70 -6.48
CA MET A 129 2.27 -12.38 -7.12
C MET A 129 3.25 -12.28 -8.30
N LEU A 130 2.82 -11.72 -9.43
CA LEU A 130 3.68 -11.56 -10.62
C LEU A 130 3.97 -10.09 -10.94
N SER A 131 2.94 -9.26 -10.91
CA SER A 131 3.08 -7.83 -11.16
C SER A 131 1.91 -7.05 -10.62
N PHE A 132 2.16 -5.82 -10.21
CA PHE A 132 1.13 -4.85 -9.90
C PHE A 132 1.23 -3.65 -10.84
N THR A 133 0.13 -3.33 -11.52
CA THR A 133 0.06 -2.20 -12.45
C THR A 133 -1.06 -1.27 -12.02
N VAL A 134 -0.84 0.04 -12.06
CA VAL A 134 -1.90 1.02 -11.81
C VAL A 134 -1.99 1.96 -13.00
N VAL A 135 -3.07 1.84 -13.77
CA VAL A 135 -3.27 2.55 -15.03
C VAL A 135 -4.75 2.90 -15.18
N ASN A 136 -5.06 4.00 -15.86
CA ASN A 136 -6.45 4.48 -16.03
C ASN A 136 -7.18 4.60 -14.69
N ASP A 137 -6.46 5.04 -13.65
CA ASP A 137 -7.00 5.19 -12.30
C ASP A 137 -7.60 3.89 -11.70
N GLN A 138 -7.08 2.73 -12.11
CA GLN A 138 -7.45 1.40 -11.62
C GLN A 138 -6.19 0.58 -11.30
N GLY A 139 -6.25 -0.25 -10.25
CA GLY A 139 -5.17 -1.15 -9.87
C GLY A 139 -5.38 -2.57 -10.39
N PHE A 140 -4.29 -3.22 -10.79
CA PHE A 140 -4.27 -4.54 -11.43
C PHE A 140 -3.14 -5.39 -10.85
N LEU A 141 -3.48 -6.36 -9.99
CA LEU A 141 -2.54 -7.36 -9.48
C LEU A 141 -2.70 -8.65 -10.29
N LEU A 142 -1.68 -8.98 -11.07
CA LEU A 142 -1.58 -10.23 -11.81
C LEU A 142 -0.80 -11.25 -11.00
N THR A 143 -1.33 -12.47 -10.91
CA THR A 143 -0.65 -13.61 -10.26
C THR A 143 0.11 -14.46 -11.29
N ARG A 144 1.05 -15.29 -10.82
CA ARG A 144 1.80 -16.23 -11.66
C ARG A 144 0.92 -17.32 -12.25
N GLN A 145 -0.22 -17.60 -11.63
CA GLN A 145 -1.25 -18.51 -12.12
C GLN A 145 -2.19 -17.86 -13.15
N GLY A 146 -2.02 -16.57 -13.44
CA GLY A 146 -2.85 -15.85 -14.41
C GLY A 146 -4.18 -15.35 -13.85
N ASN A 147 -4.33 -15.26 -12.52
CA ASN A 147 -5.47 -14.58 -11.90
C ASN A 147 -5.23 -13.08 -11.91
N LEU A 148 -6.26 -12.32 -12.28
CA LEU A 148 -6.20 -10.86 -12.31
C LEU A 148 -7.14 -10.29 -11.26
N TYR A 149 -6.54 -9.70 -10.23
CA TYR A 149 -7.21 -8.93 -9.19
C TYR A 149 -7.26 -7.47 -9.62
N MET A 150 -8.43 -6.86 -9.52
CA MET A 150 -8.65 -5.50 -9.98
C MET A 150 -9.37 -4.69 -8.92
N SER A 151 -9.05 -3.40 -8.85
CA SER A 151 -9.96 -2.46 -8.21
C SER A 151 -11.09 -2.08 -9.15
N SER A 152 -12.18 -1.48 -8.65
CA SER A 152 -13.27 -0.96 -9.48
C SER A 152 -12.82 0.13 -10.46
N LYS A 153 -13.66 0.41 -11.46
CA LYS A 153 -13.49 1.53 -12.41
C LYS A 153 -13.49 2.88 -11.68
N PRO A 154 -12.93 3.96 -12.27
CA PRO A 154 -12.59 5.20 -11.57
C PRO A 154 -13.75 6.13 -11.17
N PHE A 155 -14.83 5.55 -10.66
CA PHE A 155 -16.03 6.23 -10.19
C PHE A 155 -16.78 5.37 -9.16
N ASP A 156 -17.55 6.03 -8.31
CA ASP A 156 -18.54 5.38 -7.45
C ASP A 156 -19.86 5.23 -8.23
N ASP A 157 -20.58 4.13 -8.02
CA ASP A 157 -21.89 3.93 -8.66
C ASP A 157 -22.90 4.97 -8.15
N PRO A 158 -23.45 5.84 -9.03
CA PRO A 158 -24.34 6.92 -8.61
C PRO A 158 -25.58 6.45 -7.85
N ARG A 159 -26.03 5.20 -8.07
CA ARG A 159 -27.22 4.66 -7.44
C ARG A 159 -27.05 4.47 -5.94
N VAL A 160 -25.82 4.21 -5.49
CA VAL A 160 -25.49 3.96 -4.07
C VAL A 160 -24.77 5.14 -3.42
N MET A 161 -24.67 6.27 -4.10
CA MET A 161 -24.18 7.53 -3.54
C MET A 161 -25.28 8.23 -2.72
N PRO A 162 -24.95 9.15 -1.79
CA PRO A 162 -25.95 9.90 -1.04
C PRO A 162 -27.01 10.54 -1.95
N GLY A 163 -28.28 10.26 -1.68
CA GLY A 163 -29.42 10.71 -2.50
C GLY A 163 -29.77 9.81 -3.70
N GLY A 164 -29.03 8.72 -3.93
CA GLY A 164 -29.34 7.74 -4.97
C GLY A 164 -30.52 6.81 -4.61
N PRO A 165 -31.08 6.09 -5.59
CA PRO A 165 -32.19 5.15 -5.37
C PRO A 165 -31.81 3.83 -4.68
N GLY A 166 -30.52 3.52 -4.51
CA GLY A 166 -30.04 2.19 -4.14
C GLY A 166 -30.08 1.21 -5.31
N VAL A 167 -29.77 -0.06 -5.03
CA VAL A 167 -29.81 -1.15 -6.02
C VAL A 167 -30.60 -2.33 -5.47
N ASP A 168 -31.76 -2.60 -6.06
CA ASP A 168 -32.55 -3.78 -5.75
C ASP A 168 -31.92 -5.03 -6.37
N TYR A 169 -31.91 -6.13 -5.61
CA TYR A 169 -31.45 -7.43 -6.08
C TYR A 169 -32.19 -8.56 -5.36
N VAL A 170 -32.03 -9.77 -5.88
CA VAL A 170 -32.51 -10.99 -5.24
C VAL A 170 -31.29 -11.77 -4.77
N ASP A 171 -31.23 -12.09 -3.49
CA ASP A 171 -30.11 -12.84 -2.93
C ASP A 171 -30.18 -14.34 -3.26
N MET A 172 -29.22 -15.12 -2.76
CA MET A 172 -29.12 -16.55 -3.04
C MET A 172 -30.29 -17.36 -2.46
N ASP A 173 -30.99 -16.83 -1.45
CA ASP A 173 -32.16 -17.45 -0.84
C ASP A 173 -33.47 -17.08 -1.56
N GLY A 174 -33.40 -16.22 -2.58
CA GLY A 174 -34.55 -15.75 -3.33
C GLY A 174 -35.24 -14.53 -2.71
N GLU A 175 -34.65 -13.95 -1.66
CA GLU A 175 -35.22 -12.81 -0.96
C GLU A 175 -34.86 -11.49 -1.65
N LYS A 176 -35.82 -10.57 -1.65
CA LYS A 176 -35.62 -9.23 -2.21
C LYS A 176 -34.82 -8.39 -1.23
N GLN A 177 -33.69 -7.89 -1.71
CA GLN A 177 -32.77 -7.05 -0.95
C GLN A 177 -32.57 -5.72 -1.67
N ASN A 178 -32.07 -4.73 -0.93
CA ASN A 178 -31.68 -3.44 -1.46
C ASN A 178 -30.30 -3.04 -0.92
N ILE A 179 -29.41 -2.65 -1.82
CA ILE A 179 -28.17 -1.96 -1.46
C ILE A 179 -28.52 -0.49 -1.25
N ALA A 180 -28.73 -0.11 0.00
CA ALA A 180 -29.05 1.27 0.35
C ALA A 180 -27.88 2.23 -0.01
N PRO A 181 -28.17 3.50 -0.32
CA PRO A 181 -27.17 4.54 -0.45
C PRO A 181 -26.20 4.59 0.73
N GLY A 182 -24.90 4.58 0.44
CA GLY A 182 -23.82 4.56 1.44
C GLY A 182 -23.53 3.17 2.04
N SER A 183 -24.28 2.13 1.68
CA SER A 183 -24.13 0.76 2.20
C SER A 183 -23.50 -0.22 1.21
N ALA A 184 -23.09 0.24 0.03
CA ALA A 184 -22.52 -0.59 -1.04
C ALA A 184 -21.08 -1.10 -0.79
N GLY A 185 -20.56 -0.92 0.42
CA GLY A 185 -19.20 -1.31 0.77
C GLY A 185 -18.15 -0.27 0.34
N PRO A 186 -16.91 -0.71 0.07
CA PRO A 186 -15.82 0.21 -0.25
C PRO A 186 -16.07 0.93 -1.58
N GLY A 187 -16.05 2.26 -1.56
CA GLY A 187 -16.10 3.06 -2.79
C GLY A 187 -14.87 2.82 -3.67
N TRP A 188 -14.88 3.45 -4.84
CA TRP A 188 -13.90 3.31 -5.91
C TRP A 188 -12.47 3.06 -5.40
N GLY A 189 -11.83 1.99 -5.87
CA GLY A 189 -10.41 1.76 -5.63
C GLY A 189 -10.05 1.18 -4.27
N LEU A 190 -11.01 0.95 -3.37
CA LEU A 190 -10.74 0.47 -2.00
C LEU A 190 -10.98 -1.03 -1.80
N GLU A 191 -11.35 -1.75 -2.85
CA GLU A 191 -11.49 -3.19 -2.85
C GLU A 191 -10.81 -3.79 -4.08
N TYR A 192 -10.15 -4.94 -3.92
CA TYR A 192 -9.53 -5.70 -4.99
C TYR A 192 -10.20 -7.07 -5.11
N ILE A 193 -10.74 -7.35 -6.28
CA ILE A 193 -11.50 -8.58 -6.55
C ILE A 193 -10.83 -9.32 -7.72
N ALA A 194 -10.62 -10.62 -7.57
CA ALA A 194 -10.39 -11.47 -8.73
C ALA A 194 -11.71 -11.59 -9.48
N ILE A 195 -11.80 -11.04 -10.69
CA ILE A 195 -13.09 -10.95 -11.41
C ILE A 195 -13.74 -12.32 -11.65
N LYS A 196 -12.95 -13.39 -11.81
CA LYS A 196 -13.46 -14.78 -11.88
C LYS A 196 -14.20 -15.24 -10.61
N ALA A 197 -14.00 -14.55 -9.49
CA ALA A 197 -14.61 -14.82 -8.19
C ALA A 197 -15.58 -13.71 -7.74
N ILE A 198 -15.97 -12.78 -8.62
CA ILE A 198 -16.89 -11.71 -8.25
C ILE A 198 -18.29 -12.22 -7.89
N GLY A 199 -18.69 -13.39 -8.43
CA GLY A 199 -20.00 -13.99 -8.19
C GLY A 199 -20.33 -14.15 -6.71
N GLY A 200 -21.51 -13.69 -6.31
CA GLY A 200 -21.98 -13.69 -4.92
C GLY A 200 -21.51 -12.50 -4.08
N LEU A 201 -20.83 -11.52 -4.69
CA LEU A 201 -20.55 -10.23 -4.07
C LEU A 201 -21.54 -9.19 -4.57
N THR A 202 -22.04 -8.34 -3.67
CA THR A 202 -22.85 -7.16 -4.06
C THR A 202 -22.11 -6.21 -5.02
N ALA A 203 -20.77 -6.24 -5.02
CA ALA A 203 -19.94 -5.55 -6.01
C ALA A 203 -20.36 -5.90 -7.46
N GLU A 204 -20.77 -7.14 -7.73
CA GLU A 204 -21.21 -7.58 -9.06
C GLU A 204 -22.46 -6.85 -9.56
N LEU A 205 -23.19 -6.15 -8.69
CA LEU A 205 -24.40 -5.40 -9.02
C LEU A 205 -24.11 -3.93 -9.35
N LEU A 206 -22.89 -3.46 -9.08
CA LEU A 206 -22.50 -2.06 -9.23
C LEU A 206 -21.90 -1.80 -10.61
N THR A 207 -22.24 -0.65 -11.19
CA THR A 207 -21.84 -0.20 -12.54
C THR A 207 -20.33 -0.04 -12.70
N ASN A 208 -19.61 0.30 -11.63
CA ASN A 208 -18.16 0.40 -11.62
C ASN A 208 -17.42 -0.95 -11.57
N TRP A 209 -18.15 -2.06 -11.49
CA TRP A 209 -17.65 -3.43 -11.60
C TRP A 209 -18.17 -4.17 -12.84
N GLN A 210 -18.95 -3.51 -13.71
CA GLN A 210 -19.40 -4.09 -14.98
C GLN A 210 -18.33 -3.94 -16.05
N ASP A 211 -18.33 -4.84 -17.05
CA ASP A 211 -17.44 -4.82 -18.22
C ASP A 211 -15.97 -4.62 -17.83
N MET A 212 -15.51 -5.40 -16.85
CA MET A 212 -14.14 -5.35 -16.35
C MET A 212 -13.17 -5.96 -17.37
N PRO A 213 -11.98 -5.37 -17.55
CA PRO A 213 -11.00 -5.87 -18.50
C PRO A 213 -10.50 -7.27 -18.10
N THR A 214 -10.22 -8.12 -19.08
CA THR A 214 -9.72 -9.49 -18.84
C THR A 214 -8.20 -9.57 -18.77
N SER A 215 -7.49 -8.48 -19.04
CA SER A 215 -6.04 -8.35 -19.00
C SER A 215 -5.64 -6.97 -18.49
N VAL A 216 -4.40 -6.84 -18.01
CA VAL A 216 -3.84 -5.53 -17.64
C VAL A 216 -3.81 -4.62 -18.88
N PRO A 217 -4.39 -3.40 -18.83
CA PRO A 217 -4.31 -2.46 -19.94
C PRO A 217 -2.84 -2.13 -20.30
N GLU A 218 -2.58 -1.92 -21.59
CA GLU A 218 -1.25 -1.60 -22.06
C GLU A 218 -0.77 -0.25 -21.49
N VAL A 219 0.44 -0.22 -20.94
CA VAL A 219 1.09 1.01 -20.48
C VAL A 219 2.17 1.40 -21.50
N LYS A 220 1.94 2.51 -22.21
CA LYS A 220 2.86 3.04 -23.21
C LYS A 220 3.78 4.11 -22.62
N ASN A 221 5.03 4.15 -23.08
CA ASN A 221 6.01 5.20 -22.78
C ASN A 221 6.25 5.48 -21.28
N TYR A 222 6.05 4.48 -20.41
CA TYR A 222 6.27 4.63 -18.97
C TYR A 222 7.72 5.02 -18.66
N LYS A 223 7.90 6.06 -17.82
CA LYS A 223 9.21 6.63 -17.48
C LYS A 223 9.68 6.31 -16.07
N GLY A 224 8.78 5.80 -15.22
CA GLY A 224 9.12 5.38 -13.87
C GLY A 224 9.91 4.07 -13.82
N TRP A 225 10.27 3.69 -12.61
CA TRP A 225 10.92 2.41 -12.36
C TRP A 225 9.89 1.29 -12.48
N SER A 226 10.31 0.13 -12.99
CA SER A 226 9.45 -1.05 -13.11
C SER A 226 9.45 -1.95 -11.88
N ARG A 227 10.25 -1.61 -10.85
CA ARG A 227 10.40 -2.33 -9.59
C ARG A 227 10.83 -1.35 -8.50
N MET A 228 10.40 -1.63 -7.27
CA MET A 228 10.98 -0.98 -6.11
C MET A 228 12.39 -1.52 -5.86
N GLN A 229 13.28 -0.66 -5.38
CA GLN A 229 14.69 -0.99 -5.14
C GLN A 229 15.06 -0.47 -3.76
N CYS A 230 15.85 -1.21 -3.00
CA CYS A 230 16.31 -0.75 -1.71
C CYS A 230 17.70 -1.30 -1.39
N ASP A 231 18.55 -0.43 -0.86
CA ASP A 231 19.86 -0.76 -0.33
C ASP A 231 19.75 -1.10 1.17
N PRO A 232 19.96 -2.36 1.57
CA PRO A 232 19.87 -2.78 2.97
C PRO A 232 21.05 -2.27 3.81
N SER A 233 22.15 -1.86 3.17
CA SER A 233 23.33 -1.30 3.83
C SER A 233 23.24 0.21 4.06
N LYS A 234 22.16 0.85 3.59
CA LYS A 234 21.99 2.30 3.67
C LYS A 234 22.08 2.77 5.12
N GLY A 235 23.06 3.62 5.36
CA GLY A 235 23.31 4.20 6.69
C GLY A 235 24.01 3.25 7.66
N LEU A 236 24.37 2.02 7.32
CA LEU A 236 25.27 1.22 8.16
C LEU A 236 26.68 1.79 8.06
N ARG A 237 27.40 1.86 9.18
CA ARG A 237 28.78 2.31 9.28
C ARG A 237 29.67 1.16 9.69
#